data_AF-A0AAV1ZQW8-F1
#
_entry.id   AF-A0AAV1ZQW8-F1
#
_cell.length_a   1.000
_cell.length_b   1.000
_cell.length_c   1.000
_cell.angle_alpha   90.00
_cell.angle_beta   90.00
_cell.angle_gamma   90.00
#
_symmetry.space_group_name_H-M   'P 1'
#
loop_
_entity.id
_entity.type
_entity.pdbx_description
1 polymer ?
#
loop_
_entity_poly.entity_id
_entity_poly.type
_entity_poly.pdbx_seq_one_letter_code
_entity_poly.pdbx_strand_id
1 'polypeptide(L)'
;MTVKDPREIVKHINSRNAKILAVFIVIGFIGYHGILHLTSGIDSCKWLLSDGRFQGFRVWQPYGCMMHSYSSSDSQMCLQYIAYWGGKTHIVFIGDSRIRQLYYGFVSLINPKYVIEDNIAHHNIHYSDKELKVYVDFIWAPMVNQTMFDIYKPWIQDVNTRPSLIVTGSGVWAIKISNASMEMYASYQRNLSHLVPMLNNLTPNTKVLWVLQDPVVTEKLHPSRKMITNEQIDLYNKAAMEVMHHSKILIWSSSRLVSQGLYQDQVDGLHMGKNALNYLLHCTGDDYSSKMD
;
A
#
# COMPACT_ATOMS: atom_id res chain seq x y z
N MET A 1 48.98 -36.44 6.85
CA MET A 1 47.62 -35.99 6.50
C MET A 1 46.70 -37.18 6.62
N THR A 2 45.90 -37.25 7.69
CA THR A 2 44.98 -38.36 7.94
C THR A 2 43.80 -38.30 6.98
N VAL A 3 43.76 -39.22 6.02
CA VAL A 3 42.62 -39.41 5.12
C VAL A 3 41.50 -40.04 5.95
N LYS A 4 40.42 -39.28 6.23
CA LYS A 4 39.23 -39.81 6.91
C LYS A 4 38.61 -40.93 6.07
N ASP A 5 38.43 -42.12 6.66
CA ASP A 5 37.75 -43.26 6.02
C ASP A 5 36.30 -42.87 5.65
N PRO A 6 35.90 -42.94 4.37
CA PRO A 6 34.55 -42.60 3.92
C PRO A 6 33.44 -43.37 4.66
N ARG A 7 33.74 -44.58 5.17
CA ARG A 7 32.79 -45.43 5.89
C ARG A 7 32.37 -44.86 7.25
N GLU A 8 33.20 -44.03 7.87
CA GLU A 8 32.86 -43.34 9.11
C GLU A 8 31.83 -42.22 8.87
N ILE A 9 31.89 -41.55 7.71
CA ILE A 9 30.94 -40.49 7.33
C ILE A 9 29.53 -41.09 7.13
N VAL A 10 29.45 -42.25 6.47
CA VAL A 10 28.17 -42.93 6.18
C VAL A 10 27.42 -43.31 7.45
N LYS A 11 28.11 -43.67 8.55
CA LYS A 11 27.46 -43.98 9.84
C LYS A 11 26.72 -42.79 10.45
N HIS A 12 27.16 -41.57 10.15
CA HIS A 12 26.52 -40.35 10.63
C HIS A 12 25.32 -39.92 9.77
N ILE A 13 25.18 -40.44 8.54
CA ILE A 13 24.06 -40.19 7.63
C ILE A 13 22.93 -41.19 7.97
N ASN A 14 22.17 -40.88 9.03
CA ASN A 14 21.01 -41.68 9.43
C ASN A 14 19.83 -40.79 9.84
N SER A 15 18.64 -41.37 9.91
CA SER A 15 17.40 -40.63 10.18
C SER A 15 17.38 -39.93 11.54
N ARG A 16 18.07 -40.48 12.56
CA ARG A 16 18.15 -39.86 13.89
C ARG A 16 18.98 -38.58 13.86
N ASN A 17 20.15 -38.62 13.25
CA ASN A 17 21.01 -37.44 13.11
C ASN A 17 20.39 -36.40 12.19
N ALA A 18 19.71 -36.82 11.11
CA ALA A 18 18.96 -35.93 10.24
C ALA A 18 17.83 -35.20 10.98
N LYS A 19 17.08 -35.90 11.85
CA LYS A 19 16.04 -35.28 12.69
C LYS A 19 16.62 -34.28 13.69
N ILE A 20 17.73 -34.62 14.34
CA ILE A 20 18.41 -33.72 15.28
C ILE A 20 18.89 -32.46 14.55
N LEU A 21 19.54 -32.63 13.40
CA LEU A 21 19.97 -31.52 12.54
C LEU A 21 18.79 -30.66 12.09
N ALA A 22 17.69 -31.29 11.65
CA ALA A 22 16.48 -30.58 11.25
C ALA A 22 15.90 -29.74 12.40
N VAL A 23 15.86 -30.27 13.63
CA VAL A 23 15.42 -29.51 14.81
C VAL A 23 16.33 -28.29 15.04
N PHE A 24 17.65 -28.45 14.99
CA PHE A 24 18.57 -27.32 15.13
C PHE A 24 18.42 -26.29 14.01
N ILE A 25 18.20 -26.73 12.78
CA ILE A 25 17.92 -25.85 11.64
C ILE A 25 16.63 -25.06 11.89
N VAL A 26 15.54 -25.73 12.30
CA VAL A 26 14.24 -25.09 12.58
C VAL A 26 14.36 -24.10 13.74
N ILE A 27 15.01 -24.47 14.84
CA ILE A 27 15.25 -23.56 15.97
C ILE A 27 16.12 -22.37 15.52
N GLY A 28 17.14 -22.61 14.69
CA GLY A 28 17.97 -21.57 14.10
C GLY A 28 17.15 -20.60 13.24
N PHE A 29 16.24 -21.11 12.41
CA PHE A 29 15.31 -20.28 11.64
C PHE A 29 14.35 -19.49 12.55
N ILE A 30 13.74 -20.13 13.54
CA ILE A 30 12.86 -19.46 14.50
C ILE A 30 13.60 -18.34 15.24
N GLY A 31 14.81 -18.61 15.72
CA GLY A 31 15.65 -17.62 16.40
C GLY A 31 16.05 -16.47 15.47
N TYR A 32 16.49 -16.78 14.25
CA TYR A 32 16.87 -15.78 13.24
C TYR A 32 15.69 -14.87 12.86
N HIS A 33 14.54 -15.47 12.53
CA HIS A 33 13.32 -14.72 12.21
C HIS A 33 12.79 -13.95 13.42
N GLY A 34 12.89 -14.49 14.64
CA GLY A 34 12.55 -13.79 15.88
C GLY A 34 13.42 -12.56 16.11
N ILE A 35 14.74 -12.66 15.90
CA ILE A 35 15.65 -11.51 16.00
C ILE A 35 15.33 -10.46 14.93
N LEU A 36 15.11 -10.88 13.68
CA LEU A 36 14.72 -9.96 12.60
C LEU A 36 13.43 -9.21 12.92
N HIS A 37 12.43 -9.93 13.44
CA HIS A 37 11.15 -9.33 13.80
C HIS A 37 11.31 -8.29 14.93
N LEU A 38 12.09 -8.62 15.96
CA LEU A 38 12.35 -7.73 17.10
C LEU A 38 13.24 -6.52 16.73
N THR A 39 14.19 -6.67 15.81
CA THR A 39 15.17 -5.63 15.47
C THR A 39 14.75 -4.73 14.30
N SER A 40 14.05 -5.29 13.32
CA SER A 40 13.70 -4.60 12.07
C SER A 40 12.22 -4.18 12.01
N GLY A 41 11.37 -4.75 12.88
CA GLY A 41 9.92 -4.53 12.86
C GLY A 41 9.29 -4.86 11.50
N ILE A 42 9.85 -5.84 10.80
CA ILE A 42 9.40 -6.28 9.47
C ILE A 42 8.50 -7.49 9.67
N ASP A 43 7.21 -7.30 9.39
CA ASP A 43 6.21 -8.35 9.34
C ASP A 43 5.79 -8.61 7.88
N SER A 44 4.96 -9.64 7.68
CA SER A 44 4.44 -10.01 6.35
C SER A 44 3.66 -8.87 5.69
N CYS A 45 3.00 -7.99 6.47
CA CYS A 45 2.25 -6.84 5.96
C CYS A 45 3.18 -5.75 5.41
N LYS A 46 4.30 -5.50 6.09
CA LYS A 46 5.32 -4.57 5.62
C LYS A 46 5.97 -5.06 4.34
N TRP A 47 6.17 -6.37 4.19
CA TRP A 47 6.66 -6.94 2.92
C TRP A 47 5.66 -6.77 1.77
N LEU A 48 4.38 -7.05 2.02
CA LEU A 48 3.28 -6.87 1.06
C LEU A 48 3.25 -5.45 0.46
N LEU A 49 3.47 -4.44 1.31
CA LEU A 49 3.44 -3.03 0.92
C LEU A 49 4.76 -2.51 0.33
N SER A 50 5.88 -3.20 0.52
CA SER A 50 7.21 -2.68 0.17
C SER A 50 7.75 -3.21 -1.15
N ASP A 51 7.96 -4.53 -1.26
CA ASP A 51 8.75 -5.10 -2.35
C ASP A 51 8.30 -6.51 -2.77
N GLY A 52 8.72 -6.94 -3.95
CA GLY A 52 8.36 -8.22 -4.55
C GLY A 52 9.04 -8.46 -5.89
N ARG A 53 8.51 -9.44 -6.63
CA ARG A 53 9.01 -9.78 -7.96
C ARG A 53 7.90 -10.24 -8.88
N PHE A 54 8.15 -10.12 -10.17
CA PHE A 54 7.34 -10.80 -11.17
C PHE A 54 7.76 -12.26 -11.33
N GLN A 55 6.80 -13.18 -11.18
CA GLN A 55 6.93 -14.57 -11.58
C GLN A 55 6.51 -14.68 -13.06
N GLY A 56 7.47 -14.95 -13.93
CA GLY A 56 7.24 -14.89 -15.38
C GLY A 56 6.96 -13.45 -15.85
N PHE A 57 6.04 -13.28 -16.80
CA PHE A 57 5.81 -11.98 -17.45
C PHE A 57 4.72 -11.11 -16.81
N ARG A 58 3.87 -11.64 -15.91
CA ARG A 58 2.62 -10.94 -15.52
C ARG A 58 2.15 -11.14 -14.08
N VAL A 59 2.79 -12.00 -13.30
CA VAL A 59 2.32 -12.33 -11.95
C VAL A 59 3.19 -11.64 -10.91
N TRP A 60 2.66 -10.58 -10.28
CA TRP A 60 3.36 -9.92 -9.18
C TRP A 60 3.23 -10.73 -7.89
N GLN A 61 4.34 -10.88 -7.17
CA GLN A 61 4.41 -11.64 -5.93
C GLN A 61 5.29 -10.90 -4.91
N PRO A 62 4.71 -10.38 -3.81
CA PRO A 62 5.47 -9.86 -2.68
C PRO A 62 6.45 -10.88 -2.12
N TYR A 63 7.55 -10.39 -1.53
CA TYR A 63 8.44 -11.25 -0.75
C TYR A 63 7.80 -11.64 0.58
N GLY A 64 8.20 -12.78 1.15
CA GLY A 64 7.79 -13.18 2.50
C GLY A 64 6.35 -13.69 2.66
N CYS A 65 5.44 -13.44 1.72
CA CYS A 65 4.07 -13.99 1.72
C CYS A 65 3.63 -14.41 0.31
N MET A 66 2.50 -15.11 0.19
CA MET A 66 1.76 -15.32 -1.05
C MET A 66 0.58 -14.36 -1.09
N MET A 67 0.33 -13.67 -2.21
CA MET A 67 -0.80 -12.75 -2.30
C MET A 67 -2.10 -13.55 -2.46
N HIS A 68 -3.14 -13.18 -1.73
CA HIS A 68 -4.46 -13.75 -1.92
C HIS A 68 -5.25 -12.97 -2.98
N SER A 69 -5.86 -13.68 -3.91
CA SER A 69 -6.78 -13.06 -4.87
C SER A 69 -8.20 -13.07 -4.29
N TYR A 70 -8.60 -11.92 -3.74
CA TYR A 70 -9.95 -11.74 -3.18
C TYR A 70 -10.99 -11.64 -4.29
N SER A 71 -12.00 -12.50 -4.24
CA SER A 71 -13.25 -12.27 -4.96
C SER A 71 -14.10 -11.22 -4.22
N SER A 72 -15.17 -10.77 -4.89
CA SER A 72 -16.15 -9.89 -4.24
C SER A 72 -16.81 -10.56 -3.04
N SER A 73 -17.14 -11.85 -3.15
CA SER A 73 -17.69 -12.64 -2.04
C SER A 73 -16.71 -12.76 -0.87
N ASP A 74 -15.42 -13.01 -1.14
CA ASP A 74 -14.41 -13.10 -0.08
C ASP A 74 -14.27 -11.76 0.66
N SER A 75 -14.28 -10.66 -0.10
CA SER A 75 -14.19 -9.30 0.44
C SER A 75 -15.40 -8.94 1.30
N GLN A 76 -16.61 -9.27 0.84
CA GLN A 76 -17.84 -9.06 1.62
C GLN A 76 -17.86 -9.92 2.89
N MET A 77 -17.48 -11.20 2.77
CA MET A 77 -17.43 -12.13 3.91
C MET A 77 -16.43 -11.65 4.97
N CYS A 78 -15.26 -11.17 4.55
CA CYS A 78 -14.27 -10.53 5.42
C CYS A 78 -14.88 -9.34 6.19
N LEU A 79 -15.52 -8.39 5.48
CA LEU A 79 -16.17 -7.24 6.13
C LEU A 79 -17.29 -7.66 7.11
N GLN A 80 -18.07 -8.67 6.74
CA GLN A 80 -19.10 -9.24 7.63
C GLN A 80 -18.51 -9.83 8.90
N TYR A 81 -17.38 -10.54 8.82
CA TYR A 81 -16.71 -11.06 10.01
C TYR A 81 -16.25 -9.94 10.94
N ILE A 82 -15.62 -8.88 10.42
CA ILE A 82 -15.25 -7.71 11.25
C ILE A 82 -16.50 -7.12 11.93
N ALA A 83 -17.58 -6.94 11.17
CA ALA A 83 -18.83 -6.39 11.68
C ALA A 83 -19.50 -7.28 12.73
N TYR A 84 -19.36 -8.60 12.62
CA TYR A 84 -19.86 -9.61 13.56
C TYR A 84 -19.10 -9.56 14.89
N TRP A 85 -17.78 -9.41 14.84
CA TRP A 85 -16.93 -9.26 16.03
C TRP A 85 -16.99 -7.85 16.67
N GLY A 86 -17.97 -7.03 16.27
CA GLY A 86 -18.21 -5.70 16.83
C GLY A 86 -17.35 -4.57 16.24
N GLY A 87 -16.53 -4.87 15.22
CA GLY A 87 -15.78 -3.87 14.48
C GLY A 87 -16.66 -3.00 13.59
N LYS A 88 -16.14 -1.83 13.24
CA LYS A 88 -16.68 -0.96 12.19
C LYS A 88 -15.58 -0.69 11.18
N THR A 89 -15.87 -0.86 9.89
CA THR A 89 -14.91 -0.57 8.83
C THR A 89 -15.15 0.83 8.31
N HIS A 90 -14.31 1.77 8.72
CA HIS A 90 -14.25 3.10 8.11
C HIS A 90 -12.91 3.26 7.41
N ILE A 91 -12.93 3.45 6.09
CA ILE A 91 -11.75 3.56 5.23
C ILE A 91 -11.83 4.89 4.49
N VAL A 92 -10.73 5.65 4.48
CA VAL A 92 -10.70 6.95 3.81
C VAL A 92 -9.55 7.01 2.81
N PHE A 93 -9.87 7.35 1.57
CA PHE A 93 -8.96 7.58 0.47
C PHE A 93 -8.78 9.10 0.29
N ILE A 94 -7.55 9.61 0.37
CA ILE A 94 -7.28 11.06 0.34
C ILE A 94 -6.21 11.36 -0.70
N GLY A 95 -6.54 12.17 -1.70
CA GLY A 95 -5.55 12.54 -2.72
C GLY A 95 -6.14 13.07 -4.00
N ASP A 96 -5.42 12.79 -5.09
CA ASP A 96 -5.81 13.14 -6.46
C ASP A 96 -6.60 12.01 -7.16
N SER A 97 -6.70 12.09 -8.48
CA SER A 97 -7.46 11.13 -9.29
C SER A 97 -6.89 9.71 -9.26
N ARG A 98 -5.60 9.53 -8.93
CA ARG A 98 -4.97 8.20 -8.82
C ARG A 98 -5.39 7.50 -7.53
N ILE A 99 -5.50 8.26 -6.43
CA ILE A 99 -6.08 7.74 -5.19
C ILE A 99 -7.59 7.49 -5.34
N ARG A 100 -8.29 8.35 -6.11
CA ARG A 100 -9.70 8.11 -6.47
C ARG A 100 -9.89 6.80 -7.25
N GLN A 101 -8.94 6.45 -8.10
CA GLN A 101 -8.96 5.19 -8.83
C GLN A 101 -8.88 3.97 -7.89
N LEU A 102 -8.08 4.03 -6.82
CA LEU A 102 -8.04 3.00 -5.79
C LEU A 102 -9.37 2.90 -5.03
N TYR A 103 -9.98 4.05 -4.69
CA TYR A 103 -11.31 4.09 -4.10
C TYR A 103 -12.36 3.38 -4.98
N TYR A 104 -12.40 3.69 -6.28
CA TYR A 104 -13.31 3.02 -7.21
C TYR A 104 -13.07 1.53 -7.32
N GLY A 105 -11.80 1.11 -7.37
CA GLY A 105 -11.44 -0.30 -7.37
C GLY A 105 -11.93 -1.00 -6.09
N PHE A 106 -11.72 -0.39 -4.92
CA PHE A 106 -12.16 -0.96 -3.65
C PHE A 106 -13.67 -1.09 -3.57
N VAL A 107 -14.42 -0.02 -3.91
CA VAL A 107 -15.89 -0.05 -3.91
C VAL A 107 -16.42 -1.08 -4.91
N SER A 108 -15.81 -1.18 -6.10
CA SER A 108 -16.21 -2.19 -7.10
C SER A 108 -15.92 -3.62 -6.64
N LEU A 109 -14.87 -3.82 -5.84
CA LEU A 109 -14.55 -5.13 -5.26
C LEU A 109 -15.60 -5.55 -4.22
N ILE A 110 -15.98 -4.65 -3.31
CA ILE A 110 -16.98 -4.96 -2.27
C ILE A 110 -18.41 -4.98 -2.81
N ASN A 111 -18.72 -4.17 -3.81
CA ASN A 111 -20.05 -4.09 -4.43
C ASN A 111 -19.94 -3.90 -5.95
N PRO A 112 -19.84 -4.99 -6.72
CA PRO A 112 -19.69 -4.95 -8.17
C PRO A 112 -20.88 -4.36 -8.92
N LYS A 113 -22.04 -4.25 -8.26
CA LYS A 113 -23.27 -3.66 -8.83
C LYS A 113 -23.38 -2.16 -8.55
N TYR A 114 -22.51 -1.61 -7.70
CA TYR A 114 -22.53 -0.20 -7.39
C TYR A 114 -22.10 0.61 -8.61
N VAL A 115 -23.02 1.41 -9.13
CA VAL A 115 -22.73 2.34 -10.22
C VAL A 115 -22.32 3.66 -9.61
N ILE A 116 -21.08 4.06 -9.87
CA ILE A 116 -20.58 5.35 -9.44
C ILE A 116 -20.96 6.36 -10.52
N GLU A 117 -21.97 7.18 -10.25
CA GLU A 117 -22.35 8.30 -11.12
C GLU A 117 -21.32 9.44 -11.00
N ASP A 118 -20.11 9.24 -11.54
CA ASP A 118 -19.04 10.24 -11.51
C ASP A 118 -19.15 11.23 -12.68
N ASN A 119 -20.12 12.15 -12.60
CA ASN A 119 -20.26 13.22 -13.58
C ASN A 119 -19.47 14.48 -13.21
N ILE A 120 -18.89 14.53 -12.00
CA ILE A 120 -18.27 15.73 -11.43
C ILE A 120 -16.80 15.44 -11.12
N ALA A 121 -15.88 16.03 -11.87
CA ALA A 121 -14.47 15.93 -11.49
C ALA A 121 -14.20 16.65 -10.15
N HIS A 122 -13.24 16.14 -9.37
CA HIS A 122 -12.61 16.86 -8.25
C HIS A 122 -13.50 17.13 -7.02
N HIS A 123 -14.38 16.19 -6.66
CA HIS A 123 -15.22 16.29 -5.46
C HIS A 123 -15.03 15.09 -4.52
N ASN A 124 -15.58 15.20 -3.31
CA ASN A 124 -15.60 14.12 -2.33
C ASN A 124 -16.70 13.11 -2.67
N ILE A 125 -16.44 11.83 -2.45
CA ILE A 125 -17.38 10.75 -2.77
C ILE A 125 -17.54 9.88 -1.52
N HIS A 126 -18.77 9.50 -1.22
CA HIS A 126 -19.10 8.64 -0.10
C HIS A 126 -19.76 7.35 -0.59
N TYR A 127 -19.29 6.22 -0.07
CA TYR A 127 -19.94 4.92 -0.18
C TYR A 127 -20.21 4.37 1.22
N SER A 128 -21.39 3.80 1.44
CA SER A 128 -21.64 3.03 2.64
C SER A 128 -22.53 1.83 2.36
N ASP A 129 -22.30 0.76 3.11
CA ASP A 129 -23.11 -0.44 3.11
C ASP A 129 -23.46 -0.80 4.55
N LYS A 130 -24.76 -0.76 4.85
CA LYS A 130 -25.29 -0.97 6.20
C LYS A 130 -25.22 -2.43 6.64
N GLU A 131 -25.35 -3.36 5.70
CA GLU A 131 -25.30 -4.79 5.98
C GLU A 131 -23.88 -5.21 6.34
N LEU A 132 -22.90 -4.68 5.58
CA LEU A 132 -21.47 -4.92 5.81
C LEU A 132 -20.87 -4.01 6.90
N LYS A 133 -21.63 -3.02 7.41
CA LYS A 133 -21.17 -1.95 8.33
C LYS A 133 -19.87 -1.28 7.88
N VAL A 134 -19.77 -1.02 6.57
CA VAL A 134 -18.61 -0.37 5.95
C VAL A 134 -18.95 1.03 5.47
N TYR A 135 -18.02 1.95 5.71
CA TYR A 135 -18.05 3.34 5.27
C TYR A 135 -16.74 3.61 4.55
N VAL A 136 -16.83 4.08 3.31
CA VAL A 136 -15.68 4.37 2.47
C VAL A 136 -15.82 5.78 1.91
N ASP A 137 -14.86 6.63 2.24
CA ASP A 137 -14.83 8.01 1.76
C ASP A 137 -13.67 8.20 0.79
N PHE A 138 -13.92 8.94 -0.29
CA PHE A 138 -12.88 9.59 -1.06
C PHE A 138 -12.93 11.09 -0.80
N ILE A 139 -11.80 11.68 -0.41
CA ILE A 139 -11.66 13.11 -0.18
C ILE A 139 -10.69 13.68 -1.20
N TRP A 140 -11.17 14.63 -2.01
CA TRP A 140 -10.35 15.31 -3.01
C TRP A 140 -9.39 16.30 -2.35
N ALA A 141 -8.13 15.89 -2.21
CA ALA A 141 -7.06 16.70 -1.64
C ALA A 141 -5.76 16.44 -2.42
N PRO A 142 -5.65 16.97 -3.65
CA PRO A 142 -4.58 16.58 -4.57
C PRO A 142 -3.22 17.22 -4.24
N MET A 143 -3.15 18.05 -3.19
CA MET A 143 -1.97 18.82 -2.79
C MET A 143 -1.70 18.60 -1.31
N VAL A 144 -0.42 18.40 -0.95
CA VAL A 144 0.02 18.44 0.45
C VAL A 144 0.11 19.91 0.88
N ASN A 145 -0.95 20.42 1.50
CA ASN A 145 -1.06 21.80 1.95
C ASN A 145 -2.05 21.92 3.13
N GLN A 146 -2.42 23.15 3.50
CA GLN A 146 -3.34 23.41 4.61
C GLN A 146 -4.69 22.69 4.47
N THR A 147 -5.24 22.58 3.26
CA THR A 147 -6.49 21.85 3.01
C THR A 147 -6.36 20.37 3.38
N MET A 148 -5.25 19.74 3.02
CA MET A 148 -4.97 18.36 3.43
C MET A 148 -4.80 18.24 4.95
N PHE A 149 -4.17 19.22 5.60
CA PHE A 149 -4.03 19.22 7.06
C PHE A 149 -5.38 19.32 7.76
N ASP A 150 -6.27 20.18 7.25
CA ASP A 150 -7.60 20.41 7.82
C ASP A 150 -8.47 19.15 7.78
N ILE A 151 -8.25 18.25 6.81
CA ILE A 151 -8.93 16.94 6.76
C ILE A 151 -8.53 16.05 7.94
N TYR A 152 -7.25 16.05 8.34
CA TYR A 152 -6.75 15.20 9.43
C TYR A 152 -7.04 15.75 10.83
N LYS A 153 -7.19 17.09 10.97
CA LYS A 153 -7.36 17.74 12.28
C LYS A 153 -8.51 17.18 13.13
N PRO A 154 -9.74 16.96 12.61
CA PRO A 154 -10.84 16.41 13.40
C PRO A 154 -10.51 15.05 14.01
N TRP A 155 -9.85 14.16 13.27
CA TRP A 155 -9.46 12.83 13.74
C TRP A 155 -8.37 12.86 14.80
N ILE A 156 -7.52 13.89 14.79
CA ILE A 156 -6.54 14.11 15.87
C ILE A 156 -7.26 14.53 17.16
N GLN A 157 -8.30 15.38 17.03
CA GLN A 157 -9.04 15.94 18.16
C GLN A 157 -10.04 14.96 18.79
N ASP A 158 -10.73 14.14 17.97
CA ASP A 158 -11.71 13.16 18.44
C ASP A 158 -11.38 11.76 17.94
N VAL A 159 -10.92 10.91 18.86
CA VAL A 159 -10.56 9.50 18.61
C VAL A 159 -11.76 8.69 18.10
N ASN A 160 -13.00 9.04 18.46
CA ASN A 160 -14.20 8.30 18.09
C ASN A 160 -14.57 8.47 16.60
N THR A 161 -14.03 9.50 15.95
CA THR A 161 -14.28 9.79 14.53
C THR A 161 -13.19 9.25 13.61
N ARG A 162 -12.16 8.62 14.18
CA ARG A 162 -11.00 8.14 13.42
C ARG A 162 -11.38 7.00 12.48
N PRO A 163 -10.95 7.05 11.21
CA PRO A 163 -11.04 5.90 10.33
C PRO A 163 -10.10 4.78 10.78
N SER A 164 -10.46 3.55 10.44
CA SER A 164 -9.65 2.35 10.70
C SER A 164 -8.44 2.23 9.77
N LEU A 165 -8.55 2.81 8.57
CA LEU A 165 -7.54 2.83 7.52
C LEU A 165 -7.62 4.15 6.74
N ILE A 166 -6.48 4.78 6.53
CA ILE A 166 -6.31 5.92 5.62
C ILE A 166 -5.36 5.50 4.51
N VAL A 167 -5.81 5.65 3.26
CA VAL A 167 -4.99 5.49 2.06
C VAL A 167 -4.80 6.87 1.45
N THR A 168 -3.61 7.45 1.61
CA THR A 168 -3.34 8.83 1.17
C THR A 168 -2.16 8.89 0.22
N GLY A 169 -2.19 9.83 -0.73
CA GLY A 169 -1.07 10.09 -1.61
C GLY A 169 -1.26 11.37 -2.42
N SER A 170 -0.16 12.04 -2.74
CA SER A 170 -0.17 13.30 -3.48
C SER A 170 1.20 13.53 -4.12
N GLY A 171 1.22 14.15 -5.30
CA GLY A 171 2.46 14.62 -5.93
C GLY A 171 2.27 15.03 -7.38
N VAL A 172 1.59 14.20 -8.18
CA VAL A 172 1.38 14.44 -9.61
C VAL A 172 0.65 15.74 -9.90
N TRP A 173 -0.36 16.10 -9.10
CA TRP A 173 -1.07 17.37 -9.27
C TRP A 173 -0.16 18.58 -9.03
N ALA A 174 0.75 18.51 -8.06
CA ALA A 174 1.72 19.55 -7.76
C ALA A 174 2.69 19.76 -8.93
N ILE A 175 3.19 18.67 -9.51
CA ILE A 175 4.03 18.69 -10.72
C ILE A 175 3.27 19.36 -11.87
N LYS A 176 2.00 18.97 -12.08
CA LYS A 176 1.15 19.52 -13.16
C LYS A 176 0.94 21.03 -13.03
N ILE A 177 0.44 21.51 -11.89
CA ILE A 177 0.02 22.91 -11.74
C ILE A 177 1.21 23.88 -11.69
N SER A 178 2.38 23.40 -11.27
CA SER A 178 3.60 24.20 -11.18
C SER A 178 4.46 24.12 -12.44
N ASN A 179 4.07 23.29 -13.42
CA ASN A 179 4.91 22.95 -14.56
C ASN A 179 6.29 22.41 -14.11
N ALA A 180 6.27 21.50 -13.12
CA ALA A 180 7.44 20.85 -12.54
C ALA A 180 8.47 21.81 -11.90
N SER A 181 7.99 22.85 -11.22
CA SER A 181 8.87 23.86 -10.59
C SER A 181 9.57 23.33 -9.34
N MET A 182 10.82 23.74 -9.14
CA MET A 182 11.61 23.36 -7.96
C MET A 182 11.10 24.04 -6.68
N GLU A 183 10.47 25.20 -6.78
CA GLU A 183 9.83 25.89 -5.66
C GLU A 183 8.63 25.08 -5.15
N MET A 184 7.82 24.54 -6.06
CA MET A 184 6.70 23.66 -5.69
C MET A 184 7.21 22.37 -5.05
N TYR A 185 8.29 21.79 -5.57
CA TYR A 185 8.94 20.63 -4.97
C TYR A 185 9.45 20.92 -3.54
N ALA A 186 10.14 22.04 -3.33
CA ALA A 186 10.61 22.45 -2.02
C ALA A 186 9.45 22.71 -1.05
N SER A 187 8.35 23.30 -1.52
CA SER A 187 7.13 23.47 -0.73
C SER A 187 6.49 22.13 -0.37
N TYR A 188 6.45 21.18 -1.30
CA TYR A 188 5.96 19.82 -1.07
C TYR A 188 6.77 19.11 0.02
N GLN A 189 8.10 19.14 -0.04
CA GLN A 189 8.98 18.58 0.99
C GLN A 189 8.71 19.18 2.37
N ARG A 190 8.63 20.52 2.46
CA ARG A 190 8.33 21.20 3.72
C ARG A 190 6.97 20.81 4.29
N ASN A 191 5.95 20.76 3.44
CA ASN A 191 4.59 20.44 3.84
C ASN A 191 4.47 18.97 4.28
N LEU A 192 5.20 18.05 3.65
CA LEU A 192 5.30 16.67 4.12
C LEU A 192 5.89 16.60 5.52
N SER A 193 6.94 17.35 5.82
CA SER A 193 7.55 17.38 7.16
C SER A 193 6.57 17.87 8.23
N HIS A 194 5.64 18.76 7.87
CA HIS A 194 4.55 19.17 8.77
C HIS A 194 3.41 18.14 8.87
N LEU A 195 3.17 17.39 7.79
CA LEU A 195 2.14 16.35 7.76
C LEU A 195 2.52 15.12 8.60
N VAL A 196 3.79 14.72 8.60
CA VAL A 196 4.25 13.50 9.28
C VAL A 196 3.86 13.44 10.77
N PRO A 197 4.08 14.49 11.59
CA PRO A 197 3.61 14.50 12.98
C PRO A 197 2.09 14.32 13.12
N MET A 198 1.30 14.92 12.22
CA MET A 198 -0.16 14.79 12.22
C MET A 198 -0.58 13.35 11.98
N LEU A 199 0.00 12.69 10.97
CA LEU A 199 -0.30 11.30 10.65
C LEU A 199 0.18 10.34 11.75
N ASN A 200 1.36 10.59 12.34
CA ASN A 200 1.85 9.81 13.47
C ASN A 200 0.89 9.83 14.67
N ASN A 201 0.23 10.97 14.94
CA ASN A 201 -0.75 11.09 16.04
C ASN A 201 -2.04 10.25 15.83
N LEU A 202 -2.32 9.83 14.60
CA LEU A 202 -3.45 8.94 14.30
C LEU A 202 -3.13 7.47 14.62
N THR A 203 -1.84 7.11 14.61
CA THR A 203 -1.37 5.76 14.92
C THR A 203 -1.29 5.51 16.44
N PRO A 204 -1.46 4.26 16.93
CA PRO A 204 -1.69 3.03 16.17
C PRO A 204 -3.17 2.74 15.84
N ASN A 205 -4.12 3.54 16.37
CA ASN A 205 -5.55 3.27 16.19
C ASN A 205 -6.01 3.32 14.72
N THR A 206 -5.39 4.21 13.94
CA THR A 206 -5.58 4.30 12.50
C THR A 206 -4.33 3.81 11.78
N LYS A 207 -4.52 2.91 10.82
CA LYS A 207 -3.46 2.52 9.88
C LYS A 207 -3.36 3.57 8.78
N VAL A 208 -2.18 4.10 8.51
CA VAL A 208 -1.96 5.12 7.48
C VAL A 208 -1.03 4.58 6.42
N LEU A 209 -1.54 4.46 5.19
CA LEU A 209 -0.78 4.06 4.00
C LEU A 209 -0.49 5.30 3.15
N TRP A 210 0.79 5.57 2.90
CA TRP A 210 1.23 6.56 1.93
C TRP A 210 1.53 5.89 0.59
N VAL A 211 0.71 6.16 -0.41
CA VAL A 211 0.85 5.59 -1.76
C VAL A 211 1.88 6.37 -2.56
N LEU A 212 2.93 5.69 -3.01
CA LEU A 212 3.89 6.29 -3.93
C LEU A 212 3.23 6.55 -5.29
N GLN A 213 3.72 7.57 -5.98
CA GLN A 213 3.24 7.92 -7.30
C GLN A 213 3.72 6.86 -8.31
N ASP A 214 2.77 6.19 -8.96
CA ASP A 214 3.01 5.22 -10.04
C ASP A 214 3.69 5.87 -11.25
N PRO A 215 4.44 5.13 -12.07
CA PRO A 215 5.03 5.67 -13.30
C PRO A 215 3.95 6.06 -14.32
N VAL A 216 4.34 6.96 -15.23
CA VAL A 216 3.52 7.41 -16.37
C VAL A 216 4.07 6.87 -17.68
N VAL A 217 3.17 6.65 -18.64
CA VAL A 217 3.53 6.36 -20.04
C VAL A 217 3.49 7.67 -20.81
N THR A 218 4.65 8.32 -20.90
CA THR A 218 4.81 9.69 -21.40
C THR A 218 4.19 9.89 -22.78
N GLU A 219 4.24 8.89 -23.65
CA GLU A 219 3.72 8.93 -25.03
C GLU A 219 2.19 9.06 -25.06
N LYS A 220 1.51 8.45 -24.08
CA LYS A 220 0.03 8.44 -23.96
C LYS A 220 -0.52 9.67 -23.23
N LEU A 221 0.33 10.43 -22.53
CA LEU A 221 -0.08 11.63 -21.81
C LEU A 221 -0.61 12.71 -22.75
N HIS A 222 -1.75 13.28 -22.37
CA HIS A 222 -2.27 14.50 -23.00
C HIS A 222 -1.23 15.64 -22.95
N PRO A 223 -1.14 16.52 -23.98
CA PRO A 223 -0.15 17.61 -24.02
C PRO A 223 -0.08 18.48 -22.75
N SER A 224 -1.23 18.78 -22.15
CA SER A 224 -1.32 19.55 -20.88
C SER A 224 -0.78 18.83 -19.63
N ARG A 225 -0.26 17.61 -19.78
CA ARG A 225 0.30 16.77 -18.72
C ARG A 225 1.77 16.39 -18.98
N LYS A 226 2.38 16.88 -20.07
CA LYS A 226 3.74 16.47 -20.48
C LYS A 226 4.85 16.86 -19.49
N MET A 227 4.59 17.82 -18.59
CA MET A 227 5.51 18.13 -17.49
C MET A 227 5.63 17.01 -16.44
N ILE A 228 4.67 16.09 -16.39
CA ILE A 228 4.70 14.95 -15.48
C ILE A 228 5.59 13.88 -16.13
N THR A 229 6.87 13.88 -15.78
CA THR A 229 7.82 12.85 -16.21
C THR A 229 8.09 11.83 -15.11
N ASN A 230 8.65 10.68 -15.46
CA ASN A 230 9.01 9.67 -14.46
C ASN A 230 10.12 10.17 -13.52
N GLU A 231 11.03 11.03 -14.00
CA GLU A 231 12.07 11.67 -13.18
C GLU A 231 11.45 12.61 -12.13
N GLN A 232 10.43 13.38 -12.51
CA GLN A 232 9.70 14.23 -11.57
C GLN A 232 8.93 13.40 -10.54
N ILE A 233 8.32 12.30 -10.97
CA ILE A 233 7.66 11.36 -10.09
C ILE A 233 8.66 10.73 -9.10
N ASP A 234 9.83 10.31 -9.56
CA ASP A 234 10.89 9.75 -8.73
C ASP A 234 11.41 10.77 -7.71
N LEU A 235 11.56 12.03 -8.13
CA LEU A 235 11.96 13.12 -7.24
C LEU A 235 10.95 13.30 -6.09
N TYR A 236 9.66 13.33 -6.38
CA TYR A 236 8.60 13.47 -5.37
C TYR A 236 8.45 12.23 -4.48
N ASN A 237 8.59 11.03 -5.05
CA ASN A 237 8.58 9.79 -4.28
C ASN A 237 9.76 9.71 -3.33
N LYS A 238 10.96 10.07 -3.80
CA LYS A 238 12.16 10.13 -2.96
C LYS A 238 11.98 11.07 -1.78
N ALA A 239 11.46 12.27 -2.02
CA ALA A 239 11.12 13.21 -0.95
C ALA A 239 10.15 12.61 0.09
N ALA A 240 9.08 11.94 -0.36
CA ALA A 240 8.14 11.29 0.56
C ALA A 240 8.81 10.18 1.38
N MET A 241 9.60 9.33 0.73
CA MET A 241 10.32 8.24 1.40
C MET A 241 11.31 8.77 2.44
N GLU A 242 12.09 9.80 2.11
CA GLU A 242 13.07 10.40 3.01
C GLU A 242 12.41 11.04 4.23
N VAL A 243 11.36 11.83 4.01
CA VAL A 243 10.64 12.53 5.10
C VAL A 243 9.89 11.55 6.00
N MET A 244 9.38 10.45 5.46
CA MET A 244 8.60 9.45 6.21
C MET A 244 9.43 8.28 6.75
N HIS A 245 10.72 8.19 6.44
CA HIS A 245 11.57 7.02 6.73
C HIS A 245 11.51 6.55 8.19
N HIS A 246 11.45 7.50 9.14
CA HIS A 246 11.41 7.22 10.59
C HIS A 246 10.03 7.42 11.21
N SER A 247 8.99 7.50 10.39
CA SER A 247 7.61 7.66 10.85
C SER A 247 6.92 6.31 11.07
N LYS A 248 5.71 6.33 11.65
CA LYS A 248 4.83 5.16 11.79
C LYS A 248 3.93 4.96 10.57
N ILE A 249 4.12 5.78 9.52
CA ILE A 249 3.35 5.73 8.28
C ILE A 249 3.91 4.58 7.43
N LEU A 250 3.02 3.75 6.89
CA LEU A 250 3.41 2.66 6.01
C LEU A 250 3.51 3.19 4.59
N ILE A 251 4.70 3.13 4.00
CA ILE A 251 4.89 3.50 2.59
C ILE A 251 4.49 2.30 1.74
N TRP A 252 3.54 2.52 0.82
CA TRP A 252 3.10 1.50 -0.12
C TRP A 252 3.91 1.58 -1.41
N SER A 253 5.16 1.14 -1.36
CA SER A 253 6.10 1.14 -2.47
C SER A 253 5.80 0.08 -3.54
N SER A 254 5.20 -1.04 -3.16
CA SER A 254 4.86 -2.12 -4.11
C SER A 254 3.86 -1.66 -5.17
N SER A 255 3.05 -0.63 -4.89
CA SER A 255 2.16 0.03 -5.88
C SER A 255 2.91 0.44 -7.14
N ARG A 256 4.01 1.19 -6.95
CA ARG A 256 4.88 1.66 -8.02
C ARG A 256 5.49 0.50 -8.81
N LEU A 257 5.98 -0.54 -8.14
CA LEU A 257 6.64 -1.69 -8.77
C LEU A 257 5.66 -2.50 -9.64
N VAL A 258 4.45 -2.74 -9.14
CA VAL A 258 3.37 -3.39 -9.89
C VAL A 258 3.03 -2.58 -11.13
N SER A 259 2.79 -1.28 -10.97
CA SER A 259 2.46 -0.37 -12.06
C SER A 259 3.57 -0.24 -13.10
N GLN A 260 4.84 -0.36 -12.68
CA GLN A 260 6.00 -0.36 -13.57
C GLN A 260 6.10 -1.62 -14.44
N GLY A 261 5.68 -2.78 -13.92
CA GLY A 261 5.65 -4.02 -14.70
C GLY A 261 4.41 -4.18 -15.56
N LEU A 262 3.29 -3.57 -15.16
CA LEU A 262 1.96 -3.73 -15.76
C LEU A 262 1.41 -2.39 -16.32
N TYR A 263 2.18 -1.76 -17.20
CA TYR A 263 1.80 -0.46 -17.81
C TYR A 263 1.12 -0.58 -19.17
N GLN A 264 1.08 -1.77 -19.78
CA GLN A 264 0.69 -1.91 -21.19
C GLN A 264 -0.76 -1.50 -21.44
N ASP A 265 -1.66 -1.74 -20.47
CA ASP A 265 -3.09 -1.44 -20.54
C ASP A 265 -3.47 -0.06 -19.99
N GLN A 266 -2.50 0.82 -19.70
CA GLN A 266 -2.80 2.23 -19.42
C GLN A 266 -3.42 2.91 -20.64
N VAL A 267 -4.50 3.68 -20.42
CA VAL A 267 -5.23 4.37 -21.49
C VAL A 267 -4.71 5.80 -21.71
N ASP A 268 -4.62 6.60 -20.64
CA ASP A 268 -4.27 8.02 -20.72
C ASP A 268 -2.82 8.34 -20.31
N GLY A 269 -2.05 7.29 -20.04
CA GLY A 269 -0.66 7.36 -19.58
C GLY A 269 -0.46 7.89 -18.16
N LEU A 270 -1.54 8.24 -17.44
CA LEU A 270 -1.49 8.79 -16.08
C LEU A 270 -2.03 7.81 -15.05
N HIS A 271 -3.21 7.26 -15.32
CA HIS A 271 -3.89 6.34 -14.42
C HIS A 271 -3.38 4.91 -14.64
N MET A 272 -3.36 4.11 -13.57
CA MET A 272 -2.88 2.73 -13.66
C MET A 272 -3.81 1.91 -14.56
N GLY A 273 -3.25 0.90 -15.22
CA GLY A 273 -4.04 -0.05 -16.00
C GLY A 273 -4.93 -0.92 -15.10
N LYS A 274 -5.91 -1.60 -15.69
CA LYS A 274 -6.82 -2.51 -14.97
C LYS A 274 -6.04 -3.64 -14.29
N ASN A 275 -5.01 -4.16 -14.95
CA ASN A 275 -4.20 -5.26 -14.40
C ASN A 275 -3.45 -4.82 -13.14
N ALA A 276 -2.76 -3.68 -13.20
CA ALA A 276 -2.07 -3.12 -12.04
C ALA A 276 -3.05 -2.84 -10.90
N LEU A 277 -4.19 -2.18 -11.20
CA LEU A 277 -5.23 -1.88 -10.22
C LEU A 277 -5.71 -3.13 -9.49
N ASN A 278 -6.00 -4.21 -10.21
CA ASN A 278 -6.46 -5.46 -9.59
C ASN A 278 -5.45 -6.02 -8.57
N TYR A 279 -4.15 -6.01 -8.88
CA TYR A 279 -3.12 -6.43 -7.91
C TYR A 279 -3.08 -5.53 -6.67
N LEU A 280 -3.22 -4.21 -6.86
CA LEU A 280 -3.21 -3.28 -5.72
C LEU A 280 -4.42 -3.48 -4.81
N LEU A 281 -5.58 -3.81 -5.37
CA LEU A 281 -6.77 -4.13 -4.59
C LEU A 281 -6.58 -5.40 -3.74
N HIS A 282 -5.90 -6.41 -4.28
CA HIS A 282 -5.55 -7.61 -3.55
C HIS A 282 -4.54 -7.33 -2.43
N CYS A 283 -3.52 -6.49 -2.67
CA CYS A 283 -2.63 -6.03 -1.61
C CYS A 283 -3.38 -5.30 -0.48
N THR A 284 -4.34 -4.42 -0.80
CA THR A 284 -5.15 -3.78 0.26
C THR A 284 -6.05 -4.76 1.00
N GLY A 285 -6.55 -5.79 0.32
CA GLY A 285 -7.35 -6.85 0.94
C GLY A 285 -6.54 -7.65 1.97
N ASP A 286 -5.35 -8.11 1.58
CA ASP A 286 -4.41 -8.84 2.45
C ASP A 286 -3.94 -7.99 3.64
N ASP A 287 -3.70 -6.70 3.41
CA ASP A 287 -3.27 -5.77 4.46
C ASP A 287 -4.38 -5.44 5.48
N TYR A 288 -5.65 -5.61 5.08
CA TYR A 288 -6.82 -5.39 5.94
C TYR A 288 -7.28 -6.67 6.64
N SER A 289 -7.19 -7.83 5.98
CA SER A 289 -7.56 -9.15 6.54
C SER A 289 -6.61 -9.62 7.64
N SER A 290 -5.33 -9.24 7.58
CA SER A 290 -4.33 -9.53 8.63
C SER A 290 -4.66 -8.96 10.02
N LYS A 291 -5.73 -8.16 10.17
CA LYS A 291 -6.28 -7.75 11.47
C LYS A 291 -7.14 -8.82 12.16
N MET A 292 -7.50 -9.90 11.47
CA MET A 292 -8.35 -10.97 12.01
C MET A 292 -7.57 -12.16 12.60
N ASP A 293 -6.27 -12.25 12.32
CA ASP A 293 -5.36 -13.28 12.82
C ASP A 293 -4.59 -12.79 14.06
#